data_AF-A0ABC9NL21-F1
#
_entry.id   AF-A0ABC9NL21-F1
#
_cell.length_a   1.000
_cell.length_b   1.000
_cell.length_c   1.000
_cell.angle_alpha   90.00
_cell.angle_beta   90.00
_cell.angle_gamma   90.00
#
_symmetry.space_group_name_H-M   'P 1'
#
loop_
_entity.id
_entity.type
_entity.pdbx_description
1 polymer ?
#
loop_
_entity_poly.entity_id
_entity_poly.type
_entity_poly.pdbx_seq_one_letter_code
_entity_poly.pdbx_strand_id
1 'polypeptide(L)'
;MAASPPAAFQSMVQQFRSDLAGMAAQCHGGSAQKVPWICGDTTYIWKQKYATQYEAVYGAYKGKEAQNIFFVPFMTDSSGENTPTNEPTEDPDIVAAGYYGAASRTSANWTSADRASHFSAWARRGIIADRMASAILSQAGRSQAFIAGVKPENTPSAGGSTSPDDSSLESISLLASAGDVASQGWNITGGSVQLSDGVLRIVKESGKSWILSHPVKNASSLLSRGGKLTCKFRLTGALTNNQFGLGLYLYTDAPVPDGVTMTGTGDPFLMSYFTQTTDGKLNLMHHRKSGNTKLGEFGNYSNDWQALELVFTAGSATVTPKLNGVAGPAFQVIKDSLTLGLNALTLTDVTKNAAYGVEIESLVLEINAPAA
;
A
#
# COMPACT_ATOMS: atom_id res chain seq x y z
N MET A 1 -34.87 30.47 11.81
CA MET A 1 -34.70 29.94 10.44
C MET A 1 -34.06 28.57 10.55
N ALA A 2 -34.71 27.51 10.08
CA ALA A 2 -34.11 26.18 10.08
C ALA A 2 -32.89 26.19 9.14
N ALA A 3 -31.74 25.70 9.60
CA ALA A 3 -30.55 25.59 8.76
C ALA A 3 -30.83 24.67 7.56
N SER A 4 -30.31 25.01 6.38
CA SER A 4 -30.35 24.10 5.23
C SER A 4 -29.60 22.81 5.59
N PRO A 5 -29.96 21.64 5.02
CA PRO A 5 -29.34 20.37 5.39
C PRO A 5 -27.80 20.38 5.39
N PRO A 6 -27.11 21.05 4.42
CA PRO A 6 -25.64 21.17 4.45
C PRO A 6 -25.11 22.00 5.62
N ALA A 7 -25.78 23.09 5.96
CA ALA A 7 -25.38 23.95 7.07
C ALA A 7 -25.60 23.25 8.41
N ALA A 8 -26.73 22.54 8.56
CA ALA A 8 -27.01 21.72 9.73
C ALA A 8 -25.96 20.61 9.92
N PHE A 9 -25.56 19.94 8.84
CA PHE A 9 -24.50 18.94 8.88
C PHE A 9 -23.16 19.54 9.33
N GLN A 10 -22.73 20.65 8.75
CA GLN A 10 -21.47 21.30 9.15
C GLN A 10 -21.48 21.74 10.60
N SER A 11 -22.58 22.34 11.07
CA SER A 11 -22.74 22.70 12.49
C SER A 11 -22.67 21.48 13.39
N MET A 12 -23.27 20.36 12.99
CA MET A 12 -23.21 19.10 13.73
C MET A 12 -21.77 18.55 13.80
N VAL A 13 -21.03 18.57 12.68
CA VAL A 13 -19.61 18.13 12.66
C VAL A 13 -18.75 18.99 13.58
N GLN A 14 -18.95 20.31 13.55
CA GLN A 14 -18.22 21.25 14.41
C GLN A 14 -18.55 21.02 15.90
N GLN A 15 -19.84 20.86 16.23
CA GLN A 15 -20.28 20.58 17.59
C GLN A 15 -19.69 19.26 18.09
N PHE A 16 -19.78 18.18 17.30
CA PHE A 16 -19.21 16.89 17.65
C PHE A 16 -17.71 16.97 17.97
N ARG A 17 -16.95 17.73 17.18
CA ARG A 17 -15.51 17.93 17.43
C ARG A 17 -15.23 18.79 18.65
N SER A 18 -16.08 19.78 18.92
CA SER A 18 -16.04 20.56 20.16
C SER A 18 -16.25 19.65 21.37
N ASP A 19 -17.26 18.78 21.31
CA ASP A 19 -17.61 17.86 22.40
C ASP A 19 -16.51 16.82 22.65
N LEU A 20 -15.79 16.40 21.59
CA LEU A 20 -14.64 15.50 21.69
C LEU A 20 -13.34 16.17 22.17
N ALA A 21 -13.29 17.49 22.32
CA ALA A 21 -12.04 18.20 22.64
C ALA A 21 -11.39 17.70 23.94
N GLY A 22 -12.19 17.36 24.96
CA GLY A 22 -11.71 16.79 26.23
C GLY A 22 -11.12 15.37 26.11
N MET A 23 -11.37 14.67 25.00
CA MET A 23 -10.87 13.33 24.68
C MET A 23 -9.88 13.36 23.50
N ALA A 24 -9.29 14.52 23.20
CA ALA A 24 -8.40 14.70 22.05
C ALA A 24 -7.24 13.68 22.01
N ALA A 25 -6.69 13.28 23.16
CA ALA A 25 -5.62 12.28 23.25
C ALA A 25 -6.03 10.89 22.71
N GLN A 26 -7.32 10.55 22.73
CA GLN A 26 -7.85 9.30 22.17
C GLN A 26 -8.31 9.45 20.71
N CYS A 27 -8.35 10.69 20.21
CA CYS A 27 -8.71 10.96 18.83
C CYS A 27 -7.53 10.67 17.90
N HIS A 28 -7.84 10.32 16.65
CA HIS A 28 -6.83 10.18 15.60
C HIS A 28 -5.95 11.45 15.53
N GLY A 29 -4.62 11.26 15.52
CA GLY A 29 -3.66 12.37 15.48
C GLY A 29 -3.67 13.28 16.71
N GLY A 30 -4.20 12.81 17.85
CA GLY A 30 -4.24 13.54 19.12
C GLY A 30 -5.15 14.78 19.10
N SER A 31 -6.12 14.82 18.17
CA SER A 31 -6.96 16.00 17.97
C SER A 31 -8.36 15.64 17.50
N ALA A 32 -9.38 16.18 18.18
CA ALA A 32 -10.77 16.06 17.75
C ALA A 32 -10.99 16.64 16.33
N GLN A 33 -10.22 17.67 15.94
CA GLN A 33 -10.31 18.27 14.60
C GLN A 33 -9.77 17.36 13.49
N LYS A 34 -8.94 16.38 13.85
CA LYS A 34 -8.37 15.39 12.92
C LYS A 34 -9.19 14.11 12.82
N VAL A 35 -10.27 13.97 13.59
CA VAL A 35 -11.18 12.82 13.46
C VAL A 35 -11.86 12.89 12.08
N PRO A 36 -11.66 11.89 11.21
CA PRO A 36 -12.25 11.90 9.88
C PRO A 36 -13.73 11.57 9.95
N TRP A 37 -14.51 12.31 9.15
CA TRP A 37 -15.90 11.99 8.86
C TRP A 37 -15.95 11.27 7.51
N ILE A 38 -16.19 9.96 7.54
CA ILE A 38 -16.31 9.13 6.34
C ILE A 38 -17.79 9.09 5.92
N CYS A 39 -18.14 9.94 4.96
CA CYS A 39 -19.51 10.16 4.51
C CYS A 39 -19.82 9.29 3.29
N GLY A 40 -20.55 8.21 3.51
CA GLY A 40 -20.99 7.30 2.45
C GLY A 40 -22.05 7.90 1.53
N ASP A 41 -22.05 7.45 0.29
CA ASP A 41 -23.08 7.75 -0.72
C ASP A 41 -24.42 7.04 -0.41
N THR A 42 -25.39 7.18 -1.31
CA THR A 42 -26.69 6.51 -1.24
C THR A 42 -26.95 5.59 -2.44
N THR A 43 -28.08 4.88 -2.44
CA THR A 43 -28.45 4.04 -3.58
C THR A 43 -28.77 4.89 -4.81
N TYR A 44 -28.61 4.31 -6.00
CA TYR A 44 -28.82 5.03 -7.25
C TYR A 44 -30.24 5.61 -7.37
N ILE A 45 -31.26 4.98 -6.76
CA ILE A 45 -32.66 5.43 -6.87
C ILE A 45 -32.88 6.78 -6.22
N TRP A 46 -32.21 7.08 -5.10
CA TRP A 46 -32.32 8.38 -4.43
C TRP A 46 -31.75 9.50 -5.29
N LYS A 47 -30.64 9.23 -5.98
CA LYS A 47 -30.03 10.18 -6.90
C LYS A 47 -30.88 10.42 -8.14
N GLN A 48 -31.47 9.35 -8.70
CA GLN A 48 -32.35 9.47 -9.86
C GLN A 48 -33.64 10.22 -9.53
N LYS A 49 -34.27 9.91 -8.39
CA LYS A 49 -35.56 10.50 -7.99
C LYS A 49 -35.43 11.93 -7.46
N TYR A 50 -34.29 12.27 -6.85
CA TYR A 50 -34.08 13.56 -6.18
C TYR A 50 -32.73 14.18 -6.55
N ALA A 51 -32.40 14.28 -7.83
CA ALA A 51 -31.09 14.73 -8.31
C ALA A 51 -30.65 16.09 -7.71
N THR A 52 -31.56 17.06 -7.64
CA THR A 52 -31.28 18.39 -7.08
C THR A 52 -30.97 18.32 -5.59
N GLN A 53 -31.76 17.58 -4.82
CA GLN A 53 -31.56 17.41 -3.38
C GLN A 53 -30.32 16.57 -3.09
N TYR A 54 -30.04 15.56 -3.93
CA TYR A 54 -28.83 14.77 -3.85
C TYR A 54 -27.58 15.64 -4.00
N GLU A 55 -27.51 16.48 -5.04
CA GLU A 55 -26.37 17.40 -5.20
C GLU A 55 -26.29 18.41 -4.04
N ALA A 56 -27.43 18.93 -3.57
CA ALA A 56 -27.43 19.83 -2.42
C ALA A 56 -26.90 19.16 -1.14
N VAL A 57 -27.23 17.90 -0.87
CA VAL A 57 -26.85 17.20 0.37
C VAL A 57 -25.53 16.45 0.24
N TYR A 58 -25.44 15.50 -0.69
CA TYR A 58 -24.27 14.64 -0.88
C TYR A 58 -23.14 15.35 -1.63
N GLY A 59 -23.48 16.26 -2.55
CA GLY A 59 -22.48 17.13 -3.18
C GLY A 59 -21.77 18.03 -2.16
N ALA A 60 -22.47 18.44 -1.09
CA ALA A 60 -21.88 19.25 -0.02
C ALA A 60 -20.83 18.51 0.83
N TYR A 61 -20.77 17.17 0.78
CA TYR A 61 -19.70 16.39 1.41
C TYR A 61 -18.38 16.43 0.63
N LYS A 62 -18.44 16.65 -0.69
CA LYS A 62 -17.28 16.65 -1.59
C LYS A 62 -16.48 17.95 -1.46
N GLY A 63 -15.16 17.90 -1.64
CA GLY A 63 -14.31 19.10 -1.59
C GLY A 63 -14.10 19.65 -0.16
N LYS A 64 -14.37 18.83 0.86
CA LYS A 64 -14.25 19.16 2.28
C LYS A 64 -13.11 18.39 2.96
N GLU A 65 -12.18 17.85 2.19
CA GLU A 65 -11.05 17.05 2.66
C GLU A 65 -10.16 17.84 3.62
N ALA A 66 -9.98 19.15 3.37
CA ALA A 66 -9.27 20.06 4.28
C ALA A 66 -9.93 20.18 5.67
N GLN A 67 -11.21 19.81 5.78
CA GLN A 67 -11.96 19.75 7.02
C GLN A 67 -12.03 18.33 7.60
N ASN A 68 -11.24 17.38 7.08
CA ASN A 68 -11.28 15.95 7.39
C ASN A 68 -12.69 15.34 7.18
N ILE A 69 -13.39 15.75 6.13
CA ILE A 69 -14.66 15.17 5.70
C ILE A 69 -14.42 14.55 4.32
N PHE A 70 -14.70 13.25 4.20
CA PHE A 70 -14.35 12.45 3.04
C PHE A 70 -15.58 11.75 2.49
N PHE A 71 -15.87 11.97 1.22
CA PHE A 71 -16.98 11.33 0.54
C PHE A 71 -16.56 9.96 -0.01
N VAL A 72 -17.38 8.92 0.24
CA VAL A 72 -17.14 7.56 -0.25
C VAL A 72 -18.24 7.17 -1.24
N PRO A 73 -17.93 7.05 -2.55
CA PRO A 73 -18.93 6.72 -3.55
C PRO A 73 -19.37 5.26 -3.43
N PHE A 74 -20.67 4.99 -3.49
CA PHE A 74 -21.20 3.62 -3.48
C PHE A 74 -21.99 3.26 -4.72
N MET A 75 -22.30 4.19 -5.61
CA MET A 75 -23.33 3.93 -6.61
C MET A 75 -22.99 2.88 -7.64
N THR A 76 -21.73 2.80 -8.09
CA THR A 76 -21.34 1.85 -9.13
C THR A 76 -20.14 1.03 -8.70
N ASP A 77 -20.02 -0.19 -9.21
CA ASP A 77 -18.83 -1.02 -9.07
C ASP A 77 -17.69 -0.59 -10.02
N SER A 78 -16.60 -1.37 -10.06
CA SER A 78 -15.44 -1.09 -10.93
C SER A 78 -15.71 -1.29 -12.42
N SER A 79 -16.83 -1.92 -12.78
CA SER A 79 -17.30 -2.10 -14.16
C SER A 79 -18.32 -1.04 -14.60
N GLY A 80 -18.77 -0.19 -13.67
CA GLY A 80 -19.75 0.87 -13.93
C GLY A 80 -21.20 0.45 -13.66
N GLU A 81 -21.44 -0.78 -13.23
CA GLU A 81 -22.77 -1.30 -12.89
C GLU A 81 -23.23 -0.77 -11.54
N ASN A 82 -24.55 -0.56 -11.39
CA ASN A 82 -25.12 -0.05 -10.15
C ASN A 82 -24.90 -1.05 -9.00
N THR A 83 -24.51 -0.54 -7.84
CA THR A 83 -24.38 -1.34 -6.63
C THR A 83 -25.74 -1.91 -6.24
N PRO A 84 -25.84 -3.24 -6.04
CA PRO A 84 -27.11 -3.90 -5.81
C PRO A 84 -27.92 -3.36 -4.63
N THR A 85 -29.22 -3.21 -4.86
CA THR A 85 -30.23 -2.83 -3.88
C THR A 85 -31.07 -4.04 -3.47
N ASN A 86 -32.03 -3.85 -2.57
CA ASN A 86 -32.98 -4.91 -2.21
C ASN A 86 -34.04 -5.19 -3.30
N GLU A 87 -33.91 -4.62 -4.51
CA GLU A 87 -34.72 -5.07 -5.64
C GLU A 87 -34.48 -6.57 -5.88
N PRO A 88 -35.53 -7.40 -5.99
CA PRO A 88 -35.38 -8.86 -6.12
C PRO A 88 -34.48 -9.30 -7.28
N THR A 89 -34.43 -8.53 -8.37
CA THR A 89 -33.57 -8.81 -9.53
C THR A 89 -32.11 -8.49 -9.28
N GLU A 90 -31.80 -7.60 -8.33
CA GLU A 90 -30.44 -7.19 -7.99
C GLU A 90 -29.87 -8.00 -6.81
N ASP A 91 -30.74 -8.63 -6.00
CA ASP A 91 -30.35 -9.46 -4.87
C ASP A 91 -31.07 -10.84 -4.88
N PRO A 92 -30.71 -11.70 -5.86
CA PRO A 92 -31.30 -13.03 -5.99
C PRO A 92 -30.76 -14.01 -4.93
N ASP A 93 -31.46 -15.13 -4.78
CA ASP A 93 -30.97 -16.24 -3.96
C ASP A 93 -29.77 -16.92 -4.64
N ILE A 94 -28.76 -17.24 -3.85
CA ILE A 94 -27.59 -18.03 -4.24
C ILE A 94 -27.57 -19.27 -3.34
N VAL A 95 -28.42 -20.23 -3.68
CA VAL A 95 -28.66 -21.45 -2.86
C VAL A 95 -27.38 -22.22 -2.60
N ALA A 96 -26.49 -22.31 -3.59
CA ALA A 96 -25.19 -22.98 -3.45
C ALA A 96 -24.30 -22.35 -2.38
N ALA A 97 -24.46 -21.05 -2.11
CA ALA A 97 -23.76 -20.31 -1.07
C ALA A 97 -24.56 -20.24 0.25
N GLY A 98 -25.74 -20.88 0.33
CA GLY A 98 -26.66 -20.75 1.46
C GLY A 98 -27.20 -19.33 1.64
N TYR A 99 -27.17 -18.51 0.59
CA TYR A 99 -27.61 -17.12 0.63
C TYR A 99 -29.01 -16.99 0.05
N TYR A 100 -29.96 -16.53 0.86
CA TYR A 100 -31.30 -16.15 0.42
C TYR A 100 -31.40 -14.63 0.45
N GLY A 101 -31.50 -14.04 -0.75
CA GLY A 101 -31.46 -12.60 -0.97
C GLY A 101 -32.82 -11.94 -0.74
N ALA A 102 -32.92 -10.69 -1.17
CA ALA A 102 -34.12 -9.88 -1.06
C ALA A 102 -35.33 -10.48 -1.84
N ALA A 103 -35.07 -11.33 -2.84
CA ALA A 103 -36.08 -12.09 -3.57
C ALA A 103 -36.93 -13.01 -2.68
N SER A 104 -36.35 -13.55 -1.60
CA SER A 104 -37.05 -14.41 -0.63
C SER A 104 -37.99 -13.65 0.32
N ARG A 105 -38.06 -12.31 0.26
CA ARG A 105 -38.86 -11.48 1.16
C ARG A 105 -40.20 -11.05 0.56
N THR A 106 -41.20 -10.94 1.42
CA THR A 106 -42.56 -10.50 1.07
C THR A 106 -42.95 -9.27 1.89
N SER A 107 -44.14 -8.72 1.62
CA SER A 107 -44.69 -7.60 2.41
C SER A 107 -44.87 -7.89 3.90
N ALA A 108 -44.89 -9.17 4.29
CA ALA A 108 -44.94 -9.56 5.68
C ALA A 108 -43.61 -9.34 6.43
N ASN A 109 -42.47 -9.21 5.74
CA ASN A 109 -41.14 -9.23 6.37
C ASN A 109 -40.05 -8.37 5.71
N TRP A 110 -40.38 -7.57 4.69
CA TRP A 110 -39.48 -6.56 4.16
C TRP A 110 -39.48 -5.28 4.99
N THR A 111 -38.44 -4.46 4.86
CA THR A 111 -38.31 -3.20 5.61
C THR A 111 -39.11 -2.04 5.01
N SER A 112 -39.24 -2.02 3.68
CA SER A 112 -39.93 -0.97 2.92
C SER A 112 -40.48 -1.57 1.63
N ALA A 113 -41.60 -1.02 1.15
CA ALA A 113 -42.15 -1.34 -0.16
C ALA A 113 -41.26 -0.83 -1.31
N ASP A 114 -40.55 0.29 -1.10
CA ASP A 114 -39.57 0.83 -2.06
C ASP A 114 -38.27 0.03 -1.94
N ARG A 115 -38.18 -1.12 -2.61
CA ARG A 115 -37.08 -2.08 -2.43
C ARG A 115 -35.72 -1.47 -2.80
N ALA A 116 -35.62 -0.74 -3.92
CA ALA A 116 -34.40 -0.05 -4.36
C ALA A 116 -33.86 1.03 -3.41
N SER A 117 -34.65 1.49 -2.44
CA SER A 117 -34.25 2.57 -1.53
C SER A 117 -33.13 2.18 -0.57
N HIS A 118 -32.78 0.89 -0.50
CA HIS A 118 -31.75 0.35 0.40
C HIS A 118 -30.82 -0.60 -0.34
N PHE A 119 -29.51 -0.50 -0.06
CA PHE A 119 -28.53 -1.48 -0.51
C PHE A 119 -28.84 -2.90 -0.01
N SER A 120 -28.54 -3.90 -0.85
CA SER A 120 -28.72 -5.31 -0.52
C SER A 120 -27.79 -5.78 0.59
N ALA A 121 -28.10 -6.95 1.18
CA ALA A 121 -27.19 -7.58 2.12
C ALA A 121 -25.87 -7.98 1.45
N TRP A 122 -25.91 -8.42 0.19
CA TRP A 122 -24.73 -8.73 -0.60
C TRP A 122 -23.83 -7.50 -0.80
N ALA A 123 -24.39 -6.38 -1.25
CA ALA A 123 -23.65 -5.13 -1.45
C ALA A 123 -23.01 -4.61 -0.16
N ARG A 124 -23.70 -4.75 0.98
CA ARG A 124 -23.20 -4.35 2.30
C ARG A 124 -22.03 -5.22 2.77
N ARG A 125 -22.03 -6.52 2.46
CA ARG A 125 -20.94 -7.44 2.80
C ARG A 125 -19.73 -7.30 1.87
N GLY A 126 -19.95 -6.90 0.63
CA GLY A 126 -18.90 -6.65 -0.36
C GLY A 126 -18.59 -5.16 -0.47
N ILE A 127 -18.89 -4.61 -1.65
CA ILE A 127 -18.37 -3.32 -2.12
C ILE A 127 -18.54 -2.15 -1.15
N ILE A 128 -19.64 -2.07 -0.39
CA ILE A 128 -19.85 -0.95 0.55
C ILE A 128 -18.87 -1.07 1.71
N ALA A 129 -18.73 -2.26 2.30
CA ALA A 129 -17.77 -2.51 3.36
C ALA A 129 -16.34 -2.29 2.86
N ASP A 130 -16.01 -2.80 1.67
CA ASP A 130 -14.68 -2.65 1.07
C ASP A 130 -14.30 -1.18 0.89
N ARG A 131 -15.21 -0.36 0.35
CA ARG A 131 -14.97 1.07 0.14
C ARG A 131 -14.89 1.84 1.46
N MET A 132 -15.76 1.53 2.42
CA MET A 132 -15.70 2.16 3.75
C MET A 132 -14.43 1.81 4.49
N ALA A 133 -14.03 0.53 4.52
CA ALA A 133 -12.79 0.08 5.13
C ALA A 133 -11.58 0.74 4.46
N SER A 134 -11.56 0.81 3.13
CA SER A 134 -10.51 1.47 2.36
C SER A 134 -10.41 2.97 2.67
N ALA A 135 -11.53 3.66 2.81
CA ALA A 135 -11.57 5.08 3.18
C ALA A 135 -11.09 5.28 4.62
N ILE A 136 -11.57 4.49 5.58
CA ILE A 136 -11.10 4.54 6.98
C ILE A 136 -9.60 4.31 7.05
N LEU A 137 -9.11 3.27 6.38
CA LEU A 137 -7.68 2.97 6.27
C LEU A 137 -6.90 4.17 5.74
N SER A 138 -7.34 4.73 4.62
CA SER A 138 -6.62 5.82 3.96
C SER A 138 -6.59 7.11 4.78
N GLN A 139 -7.62 7.38 5.60
CA GLN A 139 -7.77 8.66 6.30
C GLN A 139 -7.39 8.63 7.79
N ALA A 140 -7.54 7.50 8.48
CA ALA A 140 -7.17 7.38 9.90
C ALA A 140 -6.64 6.00 10.33
N GLY A 141 -6.78 4.97 9.49
CA GLY A 141 -6.49 3.58 9.82
C GLY A 141 -5.13 3.08 9.35
N ARG A 142 -4.33 3.84 8.60
CA ARG A 142 -2.94 3.48 8.29
C ARG A 142 -1.97 3.76 9.44
N SER A 143 -2.43 3.70 10.69
CA SER A 143 -1.52 3.65 11.83
C SER A 143 -0.85 2.28 11.85
N GLN A 144 0.43 2.23 12.22
CA GLN A 144 1.15 0.96 12.33
C GLN A 144 0.40 -0.06 13.22
N ALA A 145 -0.22 0.40 14.31
CA ALA A 145 -0.99 -0.47 15.21
C ALA A 145 -2.19 -1.14 14.53
N PHE A 146 -2.93 -0.42 13.68
CA PHE A 146 -4.06 -0.99 12.94
C PHE A 146 -3.60 -1.96 11.84
N ILE A 147 -2.56 -1.59 11.08
CA ILE A 147 -2.01 -2.46 10.01
C ILE A 147 -1.41 -3.74 10.60
N ALA A 148 -0.79 -3.65 11.78
CA ALA A 148 -0.20 -4.79 12.47
C ALA A 148 -1.21 -5.61 13.31
N GLY A 149 -2.50 -5.23 13.36
CA GLY A 149 -3.53 -5.95 14.13
C GLY A 149 -3.38 -5.88 15.65
N VAL A 150 -2.63 -4.89 16.16
CA VAL A 150 -2.42 -4.72 17.61
C VAL A 150 -3.63 -4.02 18.21
N LYS A 151 -4.23 -4.63 19.24
CA LYS A 151 -5.37 -4.09 19.98
C LYS A 151 -5.04 -2.67 20.49
N PRO A 152 -5.93 -1.67 20.36
CA PRO A 152 -5.69 -0.37 20.96
C PRO A 152 -5.63 -0.53 22.48
N GLU A 153 -4.50 -0.16 23.06
CA GLU A 153 -4.26 -0.22 24.50
C GLU A 153 -5.01 0.94 25.17
N ASN A 154 -6.21 0.65 25.67
CA ASN A 154 -6.95 1.58 26.53
C ASN A 154 -6.31 1.55 27.93
N THR A 155 -5.35 2.44 28.20
CA THR A 155 -5.02 2.77 29.59
C THR A 155 -4.63 4.24 29.77
N PRO A 156 -5.09 4.93 30.84
CA PRO A 156 -4.88 6.35 31.04
C PRO A 156 -3.45 6.67 31.50
N SER A 157 -2.99 7.85 31.09
CA SER A 157 -1.70 8.46 31.43
C SER A 157 -1.27 8.32 32.90
N ALA A 158 -0.07 7.82 33.13
CA ALA A 158 0.79 8.21 34.26
C ALA A 158 2.26 8.06 33.84
N GLY A 159 3.04 9.13 34.04
CA GLY A 159 4.40 9.29 33.53
C GLY A 159 5.41 8.29 34.10
N GLY A 160 6.36 7.91 33.24
CA GLY A 160 7.54 7.13 33.57
C GLY A 160 8.43 7.01 32.35
N SER A 161 9.50 7.78 32.31
CA SER A 161 10.54 7.74 31.29
C SER A 161 11.25 6.38 31.30
N THR A 162 10.95 5.54 30.32
CA THR A 162 11.88 4.59 29.68
C THR A 162 11.26 4.23 28.33
N SER A 163 11.96 4.53 27.23
CA SER A 163 11.55 4.13 25.87
C SER A 163 11.23 2.63 25.83
N PRO A 164 10.02 2.20 25.41
CA PRO A 164 9.73 0.80 25.21
C PRO A 164 10.02 0.38 23.76
N ASP A 165 10.60 -0.80 23.63
CA ASP A 165 11.02 -1.47 22.41
C ASP A 165 9.99 -1.47 21.26
N ASP A 166 10.54 -1.23 20.06
CA ASP A 166 9.90 -1.28 18.75
C ASP A 166 9.45 -2.72 18.40
N SER A 167 8.29 -3.10 18.94
CA SER A 167 7.66 -4.41 18.74
C SER A 167 6.70 -4.45 17.53
N SER A 168 6.71 -3.43 16.68
CA SER A 168 5.84 -3.31 15.51
C SER A 168 6.45 -3.90 14.22
N LEU A 169 5.60 -4.37 13.30
CA LEU A 169 6.01 -4.69 11.93
C LEU A 169 6.50 -3.39 11.25
N GLU A 170 7.76 -3.38 10.80
CA GLU A 170 8.31 -2.27 10.03
C GLU A 170 7.97 -2.49 8.55
N SER A 171 7.16 -1.60 7.96
CA SER A 171 6.74 -1.70 6.56
C SER A 171 7.04 -0.40 5.81
N ILE A 172 7.61 -0.53 4.63
CA ILE A 172 7.89 0.56 3.69
C ILE A 172 7.18 0.23 2.39
N SER A 173 6.45 1.19 1.83
CA SER A 173 5.70 0.97 0.59
C SER A 173 5.88 2.11 -0.41
N LEU A 174 5.90 1.74 -1.69
CA LEU A 174 5.81 2.61 -2.85
C LEU A 174 4.65 2.10 -3.70
N LEU A 175 3.50 2.79 -3.65
CA LEU A 175 2.28 2.37 -4.32
C LEU A 175 1.84 3.46 -5.28
N ALA A 176 1.66 3.11 -6.55
CA ALA A 176 1.12 4.05 -7.53
C ALA A 176 -0.30 4.52 -7.14
N SER A 177 -1.08 3.64 -6.51
CA SER A 177 -2.41 3.95 -5.98
C SER A 177 -2.41 4.91 -4.78
N ALA A 178 -1.26 5.11 -4.13
CA ALA A 178 -1.12 6.04 -3.01
C ALA A 178 -0.69 7.45 -3.44
N GLY A 179 -0.61 7.73 -4.74
CA GLY A 179 -0.35 9.06 -5.26
C GLY A 179 1.14 9.37 -5.37
N ASP A 180 1.50 10.65 -5.16
CA ASP A 180 2.86 11.15 -5.32
C ASP A 180 3.87 10.46 -4.39
N VAL A 181 5.08 10.21 -4.88
CA VAL A 181 6.09 9.43 -4.13
C VAL A 181 6.67 10.18 -2.93
N ALA A 182 6.74 11.52 -2.98
CA ALA A 182 7.22 12.33 -1.85
C ALA A 182 6.21 12.29 -0.69
N SER A 183 4.91 12.25 -1.01
CA SER A 183 3.86 12.06 0.00
C SER A 183 3.94 10.70 0.72
N GLN A 184 4.59 9.72 0.08
CA GLN A 184 4.86 8.39 0.61
C GLN A 184 6.23 8.28 1.31
N GLY A 185 6.95 9.41 1.48
CA GLY A 185 8.25 9.46 2.15
C GLY A 185 9.45 9.12 1.26
N TRP A 186 9.26 8.98 -0.05
CA TRP A 186 10.34 8.67 -0.99
C TRP A 186 10.98 9.94 -1.53
N ASN A 187 12.30 9.90 -1.68
CA ASN A 187 13.07 10.97 -2.29
C ASN A 187 13.69 10.50 -3.62
N ILE A 188 13.61 11.33 -4.66
CA ILE A 188 14.22 11.04 -5.97
C ILE A 188 15.33 12.03 -6.31
N THR A 189 16.44 11.52 -6.86
CA THR A 189 17.53 12.32 -7.43
C THR A 189 17.97 11.73 -8.77
N GLY A 190 18.56 12.55 -9.64
CA GLY A 190 19.03 12.10 -10.97
C GLY A 190 17.91 11.67 -11.92
N GLY A 191 16.68 12.06 -11.63
CA GLY A 191 15.47 11.68 -12.34
C GLY A 191 14.22 12.30 -11.72
N SER A 192 13.07 11.96 -12.27
CA SER A 192 11.74 12.33 -11.75
C SER A 192 10.78 11.15 -11.83
N VAL A 193 9.68 11.20 -11.08
CA VAL A 193 8.61 10.20 -11.14
C VAL A 193 7.36 10.84 -11.76
N GLN A 194 6.80 10.18 -12.77
CA GLN A 194 5.53 10.55 -13.37
C GLN A 194 4.48 9.51 -12.98
N LEU A 195 3.39 9.94 -12.35
CA LEU A 195 2.25 9.10 -12.02
C LEU A 195 1.15 9.26 -13.09
N SER A 196 0.78 8.16 -13.75
CA SER A 196 -0.37 8.10 -14.65
C SER A 196 -1.02 6.73 -14.56
N ASP A 197 -2.35 6.68 -14.54
CA ASP A 197 -3.13 5.43 -14.64
C ASP A 197 -2.71 4.31 -13.66
N GLY A 198 -2.34 4.69 -12.43
CA GLY A 198 -1.88 3.72 -11.43
C GLY A 198 -0.49 3.14 -11.71
N VAL A 199 0.36 3.86 -12.46
CA VAL A 199 1.74 3.47 -12.77
C VAL A 199 2.70 4.62 -12.44
N LEU A 200 3.77 4.31 -11.70
CA LEU A 200 4.88 5.20 -11.44
C LEU A 200 5.96 4.97 -12.50
N ARG A 201 6.08 5.90 -13.45
CA ARG A 201 7.13 5.89 -14.47
C ARG A 201 8.33 6.71 -14.02
N ILE A 202 9.49 6.09 -13.98
CA ILE A 202 10.73 6.78 -13.66
C ILE A 202 11.33 7.39 -14.93
N VAL A 203 11.56 8.69 -14.91
CA VAL A 203 12.19 9.44 -15.99
C VAL A 203 13.62 9.80 -15.58
N LYS A 204 14.58 9.14 -16.23
CA LYS A 204 16.02 9.34 -16.01
C LYS A 204 16.49 10.70 -16.56
N GLU A 205 17.30 11.42 -15.79
CA GLU A 205 18.04 12.57 -16.31
C GLU A 205 19.25 12.13 -17.14
N SER A 206 19.49 12.80 -18.27
CA SER A 206 20.60 12.46 -19.17
C SER A 206 21.95 12.51 -18.44
N GLY A 207 22.75 11.44 -18.60
CA GLY A 207 24.09 11.33 -18.02
C GLY A 207 24.14 11.05 -16.51
N LYS A 208 23.00 10.86 -15.83
CA LYS A 208 22.92 10.53 -14.40
C LYS A 208 22.24 9.18 -14.20
N SER A 209 22.65 8.45 -13.17
CA SER A 209 21.83 7.36 -12.62
C SER A 209 20.78 7.98 -11.70
N TRP A 210 19.55 7.48 -11.76
CA TRP A 210 18.50 7.93 -10.83
C TRP A 210 18.55 7.11 -9.55
N ILE A 211 18.15 7.73 -8.43
CA ILE A 211 18.06 7.11 -7.12
C ILE A 211 16.70 7.50 -6.53
N LEU A 212 15.86 6.52 -6.25
CA LEU A 212 14.62 6.68 -5.50
C LEU A 212 14.76 5.94 -4.17
N SER A 213 14.75 6.66 -3.05
CA SER A 213 15.13 6.13 -1.74
C SER A 213 14.12 6.43 -0.65
N HIS A 214 13.95 5.48 0.28
CA HIS A 214 13.20 5.66 1.53
C HIS A 214 14.03 5.15 2.71
N PRO A 215 14.17 5.93 3.82
CA PRO A 215 14.88 5.47 5.02
C PRO A 215 14.30 4.20 5.64
N VAL A 216 15.16 3.37 6.24
CA VAL A 216 14.81 2.14 6.99
C VAL A 216 15.47 2.23 8.36
N LYS A 217 14.69 2.12 9.44
CA LYS A 217 15.21 2.33 10.80
C LYS A 217 15.93 1.09 11.33
N ASN A 218 15.38 -0.10 11.12
CA ASN A 218 15.93 -1.35 11.69
C ASN A 218 16.28 -2.38 10.60
N ALA A 219 16.98 -1.95 9.55
CA ALA A 219 17.29 -2.80 8.40
C ALA A 219 17.89 -4.17 8.80
N SER A 220 18.85 -4.20 9.73
CA SER A 220 19.50 -5.44 10.22
C SER A 220 18.53 -6.48 10.78
N SER A 221 17.32 -6.06 11.18
CA SER A 221 16.27 -6.95 11.67
C SER A 221 15.73 -7.90 10.61
N LEU A 222 15.99 -7.66 9.32
CA LEU A 222 15.72 -8.66 8.26
C LEU A 222 16.50 -9.95 8.49
N LEU A 223 17.67 -9.89 9.13
CA LEU A 223 18.51 -11.07 9.43
C LEU A 223 17.97 -11.85 10.64
N SER A 224 17.54 -11.15 11.69
CA SER A 224 17.06 -11.79 12.92
C SER A 224 15.61 -12.22 12.84
N ARG A 225 14.73 -11.36 12.30
CA ARG A 225 13.27 -11.57 12.27
C ARG A 225 12.76 -12.10 10.93
N GLY A 226 13.56 -11.98 9.86
CA GLY A 226 13.09 -12.24 8.51
C GLY A 226 12.17 -11.14 8.00
N GLY A 227 11.55 -11.38 6.86
CA GLY A 227 10.71 -10.39 6.20
C GLY A 227 10.49 -10.72 4.74
N LYS A 228 9.90 -9.78 4.02
CA LYS A 228 9.55 -9.96 2.62
C LYS A 228 9.63 -8.65 1.86
N LEU A 229 10.26 -8.65 0.69
CA LEU A 229 10.07 -7.61 -0.31
C LEU A 229 9.19 -8.14 -1.43
N THR A 230 8.17 -7.38 -1.82
CA THR A 230 7.39 -7.62 -3.04
C THR A 230 7.51 -6.42 -3.95
N CYS A 231 7.62 -6.63 -5.26
CA CYS A 231 7.69 -5.58 -6.25
C CYS A 231 7.03 -6.02 -7.55
N LYS A 232 6.08 -5.21 -8.03
CA LYS A 232 5.47 -5.36 -9.35
C LYS A 232 5.94 -4.21 -10.25
N PHE A 233 6.72 -4.57 -11.25
CA PHE A 233 7.41 -3.62 -12.13
C PHE A 233 7.37 -4.10 -13.58
N ARG A 234 7.63 -3.21 -14.53
CA ARG A 234 7.96 -3.58 -15.91
C ARG A 234 9.11 -2.74 -16.42
N LEU A 235 9.82 -3.30 -17.40
CA LEU A 235 10.88 -2.61 -18.12
C LEU A 235 10.34 -2.14 -19.47
N THR A 236 10.72 -0.94 -19.88
CA THR A 236 10.33 -0.35 -21.18
C THR A 236 11.57 -0.15 -22.06
N GLY A 237 11.43 -0.46 -23.35
CA GLY A 237 12.50 -0.37 -24.34
C GLY A 237 12.65 -1.63 -25.18
N ALA A 238 13.46 -1.54 -26.23
CA ALA A 238 13.80 -2.68 -27.09
C ALA A 238 14.83 -3.59 -26.41
N LEU A 239 14.70 -4.90 -26.62
CA LEU A 239 15.64 -5.89 -26.09
C LEU A 239 17.08 -5.55 -26.53
N THR A 240 17.94 -5.31 -25.54
CA THR A 240 19.37 -5.05 -25.72
C THR A 240 20.15 -5.98 -24.80
N ASN A 241 21.15 -6.69 -25.35
CA ASN A 241 21.93 -7.61 -24.53
C ASN A 241 22.77 -6.86 -23.49
N ASN A 242 22.85 -7.40 -22.27
CA ASN A 242 23.54 -6.85 -21.11
C ASN A 242 23.00 -5.52 -20.55
N GLN A 243 21.82 -5.07 -20.98
CA GLN A 243 21.25 -3.81 -20.52
C GLN A 243 20.64 -3.94 -19.11
N PHE A 244 20.94 -2.98 -18.24
CA PHE A 244 20.43 -2.91 -16.86
C PHE A 244 18.97 -2.42 -16.84
N GLY A 245 18.19 -2.97 -15.91
CA GLY A 245 16.86 -2.51 -15.54
C GLY A 245 16.82 -2.00 -14.09
N LEU A 246 15.76 -2.35 -13.37
CA LEU A 246 15.57 -2.01 -11.96
C LEU A 246 16.64 -2.65 -11.07
N GLY A 247 17.28 -1.85 -10.22
CA GLY A 247 18.13 -2.22 -9.09
C GLY A 247 17.44 -1.98 -7.75
N LEU A 248 17.73 -2.84 -6.76
CA LEU A 248 17.19 -2.85 -5.40
C LEU A 248 18.33 -3.02 -4.40
N TYR A 249 18.52 -2.04 -3.54
CA TYR A 249 19.64 -1.99 -2.61
C TYR A 249 19.20 -1.60 -1.21
N LEU A 250 19.79 -2.25 -0.22
CA LEU A 250 19.64 -1.93 1.19
C LEU A 250 20.86 -2.47 1.92
N TYR A 251 21.61 -1.59 2.56
CA TYR A 251 22.71 -1.98 3.43
C TYR A 251 22.66 -1.16 4.72
N THR A 252 23.32 -1.68 5.74
CA THR A 252 23.34 -1.12 7.08
C THR A 252 24.75 -1.19 7.65
N ASP A 253 25.08 -0.24 8.51
CA ASP A 253 26.28 -0.22 9.35
C ASP A 253 26.04 -0.90 10.71
N ALA A 254 24.81 -1.34 10.98
CA ALA A 254 24.49 -2.12 12.16
C ALA A 254 25.22 -3.47 12.15
N PRO A 255 25.64 -3.98 13.33
CA PRO A 255 26.29 -5.28 13.41
C PRO A 255 25.36 -6.40 12.94
N VAL A 256 25.96 -7.46 12.40
CA VAL A 256 25.23 -8.71 12.11
C VAL A 256 24.74 -9.30 13.44
N PRO A 257 23.44 -9.67 13.56
CA PRO A 257 22.91 -10.25 14.80
C PRO A 257 23.62 -11.53 15.22
N ASP A 258 23.66 -11.78 16.53
CA ASP A 258 24.25 -13.00 17.10
C ASP A 258 23.62 -14.26 16.49
N GLY A 259 24.47 -15.26 16.22
CA GLY A 259 24.06 -16.51 15.58
C GLY A 259 23.86 -16.45 14.06
N VAL A 260 23.83 -15.26 13.46
CA VAL A 260 23.77 -15.10 11.99
C VAL A 260 25.19 -15.05 11.42
N THR A 261 25.47 -15.91 10.44
CA THR A 261 26.75 -15.90 9.71
C THR A 261 26.57 -15.25 8.34
N MET A 262 27.40 -14.24 8.04
CA MET A 262 27.49 -13.61 6.72
C MET A 262 28.90 -13.73 6.15
N THR A 263 29.00 -14.00 4.85
CA THR A 263 30.28 -14.07 4.12
C THR A 263 30.64 -12.71 3.52
N GLY A 264 31.88 -12.52 3.08
CA GLY A 264 32.36 -11.26 2.49
C GLY A 264 33.00 -10.30 3.48
N THR A 265 33.31 -9.08 3.03
CA THR A 265 33.97 -8.03 3.82
C THR A 265 33.28 -6.68 3.59
N GLY A 266 33.35 -5.78 4.58
CA GLY A 266 32.62 -4.51 4.57
C GLY A 266 31.31 -4.57 5.37
N ASP A 267 30.33 -3.79 4.93
CA ASP A 267 29.04 -3.61 5.62
C ASP A 267 28.03 -4.69 5.20
N PRO A 268 27.09 -5.08 6.08
CA PRO A 268 25.99 -5.98 5.71
C PRO A 268 25.11 -5.40 4.59
N PHE A 269 25.20 -5.99 3.39
CA PHE A 269 24.30 -5.74 2.27
C PHE A 269 23.14 -6.73 2.30
N LEU A 270 22.00 -6.28 2.80
CA LEU A 270 20.76 -7.06 2.89
C LEU A 270 20.10 -7.21 1.51
N MET A 271 20.30 -6.22 0.65
CA MET A 271 19.93 -6.26 -0.75
C MET A 271 21.00 -5.59 -1.60
N SER A 272 21.38 -6.25 -2.68
CA SER A 272 22.23 -5.67 -3.73
C SER A 272 21.88 -6.29 -5.07
N TYR A 273 20.62 -6.21 -5.46
CA TYR A 273 20.09 -6.93 -6.62
C TYR A 273 19.80 -5.99 -7.77
N PHE A 274 19.87 -6.49 -9.00
CA PHE A 274 19.40 -5.76 -10.15
C PHE A 274 18.88 -6.70 -11.21
N THR A 275 18.10 -6.15 -12.13
CA THR A 275 17.64 -6.86 -13.32
C THR A 275 18.53 -6.54 -14.51
N GLN A 276 18.82 -7.56 -15.33
CA GLN A 276 19.63 -7.40 -16.52
C GLN A 276 19.21 -8.40 -17.58
N THR A 277 19.20 -7.96 -18.84
CA THR A 277 18.96 -8.87 -19.96
C THR A 277 20.23 -9.56 -20.39
N THR A 278 20.22 -10.89 -20.47
CA THR A 278 21.27 -11.67 -21.14
C THR A 278 20.62 -12.78 -21.95
N ASP A 279 21.13 -13.04 -23.16
CA ASP A 279 20.64 -14.10 -24.05
C ASP A 279 19.12 -14.05 -24.29
N GLY A 280 18.60 -12.82 -24.44
CA GLY A 280 17.17 -12.57 -24.68
C GLY A 280 16.25 -12.75 -23.47
N LYS A 281 16.80 -13.07 -22.29
CA LYS A 281 16.05 -13.28 -21.05
C LYS A 281 16.25 -12.15 -20.06
N LEU A 282 15.23 -11.88 -19.24
CA LEU A 282 15.34 -11.00 -18.09
C LEU A 282 15.79 -11.80 -16.86
N ASN A 283 16.87 -11.38 -16.22
CA ASN A 283 17.47 -12.09 -15.09
C ASN A 283 17.48 -11.24 -13.83
N LEU A 284 17.38 -11.89 -12.66
CA LEU A 284 17.74 -11.30 -11.38
C LEU A 284 19.22 -11.58 -11.10
N MET A 285 19.98 -10.53 -10.82
CA MET A 285 21.43 -10.57 -10.61
C MET A 285 21.77 -10.07 -9.21
N HIS A 286 22.80 -10.65 -8.61
CA HIS A 286 23.43 -10.19 -7.38
C HIS A 286 24.61 -9.29 -7.74
N HIS A 287 24.56 -8.02 -7.36
CA HIS A 287 25.64 -7.05 -7.47
C HIS A 287 26.66 -7.30 -6.37
N ARG A 288 27.87 -7.70 -6.76
CA ARG A 288 28.98 -7.90 -5.82
C ARG A 288 30.23 -7.26 -6.38
N LYS A 289 31.04 -6.67 -5.51
CA LYS A 289 32.35 -6.13 -5.89
C LYS A 289 33.27 -7.22 -6.47
N SER A 290 33.13 -8.46 -5.99
CA SER A 290 33.87 -9.62 -6.48
C SER A 290 33.38 -10.17 -7.83
N GLY A 291 32.39 -9.54 -8.44
CA GLY A 291 31.76 -9.99 -9.68
C GLY A 291 30.31 -10.42 -9.48
N ASN A 292 29.47 -10.01 -10.42
CA ASN A 292 28.03 -10.25 -10.36
C ASN A 292 27.69 -11.73 -10.57
N THR A 293 26.62 -12.21 -9.95
CA THR A 293 26.16 -13.60 -10.08
C THR A 293 24.67 -13.63 -10.41
N LYS A 294 24.24 -14.52 -11.31
CA LYS A 294 22.81 -14.72 -11.62
C LYS A 294 22.12 -15.46 -10.46
N LEU A 295 20.99 -14.94 -9.99
CA LEU A 295 20.16 -15.52 -8.93
C LEU A 295 18.94 -16.26 -9.47
N GLY A 296 18.47 -15.87 -10.65
CA GLY A 296 17.35 -16.52 -11.32
C GLY A 296 16.93 -15.79 -12.59
N GLU A 297 15.92 -16.32 -13.27
CA GLU A 297 15.42 -15.82 -14.55
C GLU A 297 13.90 -15.59 -14.45
N PHE A 298 13.43 -14.45 -14.98
CA PHE A 298 11.99 -14.16 -15.11
C PHE A 298 11.38 -14.83 -16.35
N GLY A 299 12.22 -15.14 -17.36
CA GLY A 299 11.83 -15.67 -18.66
C GLY A 299 12.38 -14.82 -19.81
N ASN A 300 11.82 -15.03 -21.00
CA ASN A 300 12.13 -14.18 -22.16
C ASN A 300 11.76 -12.73 -21.87
N TYR A 301 12.61 -11.80 -22.30
CA TYR A 301 12.34 -10.37 -22.11
C TYR A 301 11.10 -9.96 -22.92
N SER A 302 10.17 -9.28 -22.24
CA SER A 302 9.09 -8.50 -22.82
C SER A 302 8.90 -7.23 -22.00
N ASN A 303 8.06 -6.31 -22.50
CA ASN A 303 7.64 -5.13 -21.73
C ASN A 303 6.44 -5.43 -20.81
N ASP A 304 6.15 -6.70 -20.54
CA ASP A 304 5.06 -7.11 -19.65
C ASP A 304 5.43 -6.92 -18.18
N TRP A 305 4.40 -6.84 -17.35
CA TRP A 305 4.54 -6.80 -15.90
C TRP A 305 5.25 -8.05 -15.36
N GLN A 306 6.20 -7.79 -14.47
CA GLN A 306 6.97 -8.78 -13.72
C GLN A 306 6.62 -8.65 -12.24
N ALA A 307 6.62 -9.78 -11.54
CA ALA A 307 6.48 -9.84 -10.09
C ALA A 307 7.75 -10.43 -9.47
N LEU A 308 8.39 -9.67 -8.60
CA LEU A 308 9.52 -10.10 -7.78
C LEU A 308 9.07 -10.19 -6.32
N GLU A 309 9.36 -11.32 -5.70
CA GLU A 309 9.28 -11.49 -4.24
C GLU A 309 10.63 -11.99 -3.71
N LEU A 310 11.08 -11.43 -2.59
CA LEU A 310 12.29 -11.84 -1.88
C LEU A 310 11.89 -12.14 -0.44
N VAL A 311 11.99 -13.40 -0.04
CA VAL A 311 11.64 -13.85 1.32
C VAL A 311 12.93 -14.02 2.13
N PHE A 312 13.05 -13.26 3.21
CA PHE A 312 14.18 -13.31 4.15
C PHE A 312 13.88 -14.31 5.25
N THR A 313 14.77 -15.30 5.42
CA THR A 313 14.64 -16.33 6.44
C THR A 313 15.16 -15.81 7.79
N ALA A 314 14.28 -15.76 8.78
CA ALA A 314 14.61 -15.34 10.15
C ALA A 314 15.78 -16.13 10.74
N GLY A 315 16.61 -15.45 11.53
CA GLY A 315 17.82 -16.02 12.14
C GLY A 315 18.90 -16.43 11.14
N SER A 316 18.91 -15.89 9.92
CA SER A 316 19.87 -16.28 8.89
C SER A 316 20.19 -15.16 7.89
N ALA A 317 21.24 -15.37 7.10
CA ALA A 317 21.56 -14.54 5.94
C ALA A 317 20.92 -15.06 4.64
N THR A 318 19.90 -15.93 4.72
CA THR A 318 19.31 -16.60 3.56
C THR A 318 18.12 -15.83 3.00
N VAL A 319 18.08 -15.69 1.67
CA VAL A 319 16.96 -15.12 0.92
C VAL A 319 16.50 -16.11 -0.15
N THR A 320 15.19 -16.29 -0.28
CA THR A 320 14.57 -17.08 -1.34
C THR A 320 13.83 -16.15 -2.31
N PRO A 321 14.23 -16.10 -3.60
CA PRO A 321 13.52 -15.29 -4.59
C PRO A 321 12.33 -16.05 -5.15
N LYS A 322 11.30 -15.31 -5.57
CA LYS A 322 10.19 -15.82 -6.38
C LYS A 322 9.98 -14.86 -7.54
N LEU A 323 10.17 -15.37 -8.76
CA LEU A 323 10.15 -14.61 -10.01
C LEU A 323 8.89 -15.01 -10.78
N ASN A 324 7.96 -14.08 -10.98
CA ASN A 324 6.65 -14.33 -11.60
C ASN A 324 5.89 -15.49 -10.95
N GLY A 325 5.97 -15.58 -9.62
CA GLY A 325 5.31 -16.64 -8.87
C GLY A 325 6.09 -17.96 -8.79
N VAL A 326 7.23 -18.09 -9.49
CA VAL A 326 8.08 -19.30 -9.47
C VAL A 326 9.21 -19.12 -8.46
N ALA A 327 9.27 -20.00 -7.45
CA ALA A 327 10.35 -19.99 -6.47
C ALA A 327 11.69 -20.36 -7.12
N GLY A 328 12.72 -19.55 -6.88
CA GLY A 328 14.09 -19.80 -7.29
C GLY A 328 14.93 -20.41 -6.17
N PRO A 329 16.21 -20.73 -6.44
CA PRO A 329 17.12 -21.23 -5.42
C PRO A 329 17.42 -20.17 -4.36
N ALA A 330 17.46 -20.60 -3.10
CA ALA A 330 17.87 -19.73 -2.01
C ALA A 330 19.35 -19.33 -2.14
N PHE A 331 19.69 -18.11 -1.71
CA PHE A 331 21.04 -17.58 -1.75
C PHE A 331 21.33 -16.77 -0.49
N GLN A 332 22.61 -16.46 -0.25
CA GLN A 332 23.04 -15.69 0.91
C GLN A 332 23.16 -14.20 0.57
N VAL A 333 22.69 -13.34 1.48
CA VAL A 333 23.14 -11.95 1.57
C VAL A 333 24.59 -11.91 2.06
N ILE A 334 25.33 -10.88 1.70
CA ILE A 334 26.77 -10.80 1.92
C ILE A 334 27.17 -9.47 2.56
N LYS A 335 28.37 -9.43 3.12
CA LYS A 335 29.07 -8.18 3.39
C LYS A 335 29.76 -7.71 2.12
N ASP A 336 29.62 -6.43 1.79
CA ASP A 336 30.31 -5.81 0.66
C ASP A 336 30.66 -4.34 0.97
N SER A 337 31.36 -3.67 0.04
CA SER A 337 31.80 -2.27 0.12
C SER A 337 31.30 -1.45 -1.06
N LEU A 338 30.15 -1.80 -1.61
CA LEU A 338 29.43 -0.97 -2.57
C LEU A 338 28.97 0.33 -1.86
N THR A 339 28.85 1.43 -2.60
CA THR A 339 28.50 2.74 -2.02
C THR A 339 27.16 3.21 -2.56
N LEU A 340 26.12 3.16 -1.72
CA LEU A 340 24.73 3.56 -2.00
C LEU A 340 24.13 4.26 -0.76
N GLY A 341 22.81 4.41 -0.65
CA GLY A 341 22.18 5.00 0.54
C GLY A 341 22.26 4.09 1.79
N LEU A 342 23.00 4.51 2.81
CA LEU A 342 23.08 3.83 4.11
C LEU A 342 21.72 3.82 4.80
N ASN A 343 21.30 2.66 5.32
CA ASN A 343 20.02 2.49 6.03
C ASN A 343 18.82 3.04 5.23
N ALA A 344 18.85 2.88 3.90
CA ALA A 344 17.79 3.32 3.01
C ALA A 344 17.52 2.28 1.92
N LEU A 345 16.24 1.93 1.75
CA LEU A 345 15.81 1.12 0.62
C LEU A 345 15.92 1.97 -0.63
N THR A 346 16.79 1.56 -1.54
CA THR A 346 17.22 2.34 -2.69
C THR A 346 16.90 1.61 -3.98
N LEU A 347 16.12 2.26 -4.84
CA LEU A 347 15.88 1.84 -6.22
C LEU A 347 16.74 2.69 -7.16
N THR A 348 17.26 2.08 -8.22
CA THR A 348 18.09 2.76 -9.23
C THR A 348 18.09 2.00 -10.55
N ASP A 349 18.63 2.60 -11.60
CA ASP A 349 18.98 1.92 -12.86
C ASP A 349 20.45 1.46 -12.92
N VAL A 350 21.16 1.51 -11.80
CA VAL A 350 22.52 0.97 -11.58
C VAL A 350 23.62 1.75 -12.31
N THR A 351 23.32 2.38 -13.44
CA THR A 351 24.32 2.99 -14.32
C THR A 351 23.92 4.37 -14.81
N LYS A 352 24.93 5.24 -14.99
CA LYS A 352 24.76 6.52 -15.70
C LYS A 352 24.54 6.36 -17.21
N ASN A 353 24.90 5.20 -17.76
CA ASN A 353 24.73 4.88 -19.17
C ASN A 353 23.26 4.53 -19.48
N ALA A 354 22.99 4.13 -20.71
CA ALA A 354 21.66 3.67 -21.11
C ALA A 354 21.22 2.43 -20.30
N ALA A 355 20.01 2.49 -19.78
CA ALA A 355 19.31 1.43 -19.05
C ALA A 355 17.86 1.38 -19.57
N TYR A 356 17.15 0.29 -19.27
CA TYR A 356 15.72 0.23 -19.57
C TYR A 356 14.96 1.30 -18.78
N GLY A 357 13.88 1.83 -19.37
CA GLY A 357 12.93 2.61 -18.59
C GLY A 357 12.25 1.70 -17.57
N VAL A 358 11.96 2.23 -16.38
CA VAL A 358 11.37 1.45 -15.29
C VAL A 358 10.01 2.04 -14.94
N GLU A 359 9.02 1.15 -14.86
CA GLU A 359 7.68 1.46 -14.38
C GLU A 359 7.31 0.54 -13.22
N ILE A 360 6.70 1.11 -12.18
CA ILE A 360 6.39 0.42 -10.92
C ILE A 360 4.91 0.62 -10.60
N GLU A 361 4.20 -0.48 -10.34
CA GLU A 361 2.84 -0.43 -9.79
C GLU A 361 2.91 -0.42 -8.26
N SER A 362 3.73 -1.31 -7.69
CA SER A 362 3.89 -1.44 -6.25
C SER A 362 5.26 -1.98 -5.87
N LEU A 363 5.74 -1.54 -4.71
CA LEU A 363 6.81 -2.17 -3.96
C LEU A 363 6.48 -2.09 -2.47
N VAL A 364 6.66 -3.18 -1.75
CA VAL A 364 6.47 -3.24 -0.30
C VAL A 364 7.61 -4.06 0.31
N LEU A 365 8.30 -3.47 1.28
CA LEU A 365 9.22 -4.16 2.18
C LEU A 365 8.54 -4.31 3.54
N GLU A 366 8.49 -5.53 4.05
CA GLU A 366 7.98 -5.87 5.38
C GLU A 366 9.11 -6.55 6.16
N ILE A 367 9.41 -6.05 7.35
CA ILE A 367 10.27 -6.72 8.33
C ILE A 367 9.35 -7.31 9.40
N ASN A 368 9.49 -8.61 9.65
CA ASN A 368 8.64 -9.31 10.62
C ASN A 368 8.78 -8.69 12.02
N ALA A 369 7.70 -8.75 12.81
CA ALA A 369 7.73 -8.33 14.22
C ALA A 369 8.68 -9.23 15.03
N PRO A 370 9.19 -8.75 16.18
CA PRO A 370 9.94 -9.61 17.10
C PRO A 370 9.12 -10.84 17.49
N ALA A 371 9.78 -11.98 17.72
CA ALA A 371 9.13 -13.11 18.35
C ALA A 371 8.72 -12.72 19.78
N ALA A 372 7.49 -13.09 20.17
CA ALA A 372 6.91 -12.78 21.48
C ALA A 372 7.52 -13.60 22.62
#